data_AF-A0A928EYG2-F1
#
_entry.id   AF-A0A928EYG2-F1
#
_cell.length_a   1.000
_cell.length_b   1.000
_cell.length_c   1.000
_cell.angle_alpha   90.00
_cell.angle_beta   90.00
_cell.angle_gamma   90.00
#
_symmetry.space_group_name_H-M   'P 1'
#
loop_
_entity.id
_entity.type
_entity.pdbx_description
1 polymer ?
#
loop_
_entity_poly.entity_id
_entity_poly.type
_entity_poly.pdbx_seq_one_letter_code
_entity_poly.pdbx_strand_id
1 'polypeptide(L)'
;AYLSEHSFVLVFVFAGGEIKTRNIYTPLSVSPEEFSTFMQVLNLAFTGLTSEEITLSRIVEAEKLLGDLAPLVNPAVKAMYEVMNEAGSGDLKIDGVNHLLEYPEYSEPRQLKEMLDLFEDKENILKLVSSAEGGKDLQVHIGSENAIGAMSNSAFIYRTVRRGGEVVGAVGVIGPTRMDYSRVIAILNHLSEGITDAFEEKEDF
;
A
#
# COMPACT_ATOMS: atom_id res chain seq x y z
N ALA A 1 -17.31 17.35 4.54
CA ALA A 1 -18.76 17.59 4.69
C ALA A 1 -19.08 17.83 6.16
N TYR A 2 -19.62 19.02 6.47
CA TYR A 2 -20.09 19.35 7.83
C TYR A 2 -21.36 18.56 8.16
N LEU A 3 -21.45 17.99 9.36
CA LEU A 3 -22.66 17.29 9.82
C LEU A 3 -23.31 18.02 10.99
N SER A 4 -22.53 18.37 12.01
CA SER A 4 -22.97 19.10 13.20
C SER A 4 -21.79 19.84 13.83
N GLU A 5 -22.03 20.62 14.89
CA GLU A 5 -20.99 21.39 15.57
C GLU A 5 -19.84 20.53 16.11
N HIS A 6 -20.10 19.25 16.38
CA HIS A 6 -19.13 18.32 16.96
C HIS A 6 -18.76 17.18 16.01
N SER A 7 -19.22 17.20 14.75
CA SER A 7 -18.94 16.12 13.80
C SER A 7 -18.92 16.55 12.34
N PHE A 8 -17.99 15.98 11.59
CA PHE A 8 -17.86 16.16 10.16
C PHE A 8 -17.24 14.94 9.49
N VAL A 9 -17.42 14.83 8.18
CA VAL A 9 -16.83 13.79 7.33
C VAL A 9 -15.73 14.40 6.48
N LEU A 10 -14.53 13.85 6.54
CA LEU A 10 -13.48 14.14 5.56
C LEU A 10 -13.62 13.17 4.39
N VAL A 11 -13.54 13.70 3.18
CA VAL A 11 -13.63 12.94 1.92
C VAL A 11 -12.29 13.10 1.22
N PHE A 12 -11.62 11.99 0.96
CA PHE A 12 -10.32 11.92 0.31
C PHE A 12 -10.52 11.36 -1.09
N VAL A 13 -9.92 12.03 -2.07
CA VAL A 13 -9.94 11.63 -3.48
C VAL A 13 -8.50 11.36 -3.90
N PHE A 14 -8.20 10.12 -4.27
CA PHE A 14 -6.87 9.70 -4.69
C PHE A 14 -6.69 9.86 -6.20
N ALA A 15 -5.43 9.94 -6.65
CA ALA A 15 -5.10 10.08 -8.08
C ALA A 15 -5.68 8.94 -8.93
N GLY A 16 -5.81 7.73 -8.37
CA GLY A 16 -6.45 6.57 -9.01
C GLY A 16 -7.99 6.62 -9.07
N GLY A 17 -8.62 7.73 -8.66
CA GLY A 17 -10.07 7.89 -8.63
C GLY A 17 -10.76 7.21 -7.44
N GLU A 18 -10.00 6.54 -6.56
CA GLU A 18 -10.55 5.98 -5.32
C GLU A 18 -11.00 7.10 -4.39
N ILE A 19 -12.19 6.92 -3.80
CA ILE A 19 -12.78 7.85 -2.83
C ILE A 19 -12.89 7.13 -1.50
N LYS A 20 -12.32 7.72 -0.45
CA LYS A 20 -12.44 7.22 0.93
C LYS A 20 -12.94 8.31 1.85
N THR A 21 -13.61 7.91 2.93
CA THR A 21 -14.22 8.84 3.88
C THR A 21 -13.90 8.49 5.32
N ARG A 22 -13.65 9.51 6.15
CA ARG A 22 -13.49 9.35 7.61
C ARG A 22 -14.40 10.30 8.37
N ASN A 23 -15.14 9.75 9.33
CA ASN A 23 -15.91 10.52 10.29
C ASN A 23 -14.98 11.04 11.38
N ILE A 24 -15.05 12.34 11.65
CA ILE A 24 -14.33 12.99 12.73
C ILE A 24 -15.34 13.48 13.75
N TYR A 25 -15.10 13.12 15.01
CA TYR A 25 -15.82 13.62 16.17
C TYR A 25 -14.87 14.48 16.98
N THR A 26 -15.30 15.69 17.34
CA THR A 26 -14.47 16.67 18.04
C THR A 26 -15.20 17.23 19.26
N PRO A 27 -14.51 17.38 20.41
CA PRO A 27 -15.07 18.07 21.57
C PRO A 27 -15.16 19.59 21.37
N LEU A 28 -14.46 20.14 20.37
CA LEU A 28 -14.56 21.54 19.99
C LEU A 28 -15.88 21.76 19.26
N SER A 29 -16.66 22.79 19.63
CA SER A 29 -17.81 23.22 18.83
C SER A 29 -17.28 24.03 17.65
N VAL A 30 -17.64 23.62 16.44
CA VAL A 30 -17.16 24.17 15.18
C VAL A 30 -18.36 24.65 14.39
N SER A 31 -18.42 25.94 14.06
CA SER A 31 -19.44 26.49 13.17
C SER A 31 -19.21 26.09 11.71
N PRO A 32 -20.21 26.20 10.83
CA PRO A 32 -20.02 25.96 9.39
C PRO A 32 -18.95 26.85 8.74
N GLU A 33 -18.79 28.10 9.21
CA GLU A 33 -17.79 29.05 8.71
C GLU A 33 -16.36 28.66 9.14
N GLU A 34 -16.21 28.25 10.39
CA GLU A 34 -14.95 27.70 10.91
C GLU A 34 -14.59 26.39 10.21
N PHE A 35 -15.57 25.51 9.98
CA PHE A 35 -15.34 24.28 9.21
C PHE A 35 -14.90 24.57 7.78
N SER A 36 -15.49 25.59 7.13
CA SER A 36 -15.04 26.02 5.79
C SER A 36 -13.60 26.52 5.80
N THR A 37 -13.25 27.33 6.80
CA THR A 37 -11.87 27.84 6.98
C THR A 37 -10.89 26.69 7.23
N PHE A 38 -11.27 25.75 8.09
CA PHE A 38 -10.53 24.52 8.36
C PHE A 38 -10.24 23.72 7.08
N MET A 39 -11.26 23.47 6.27
CA MET A 39 -11.11 22.74 5.01
C MET A 39 -10.24 23.47 4.00
N GLN A 40 -10.32 24.81 3.92
CA GLN A 40 -9.46 25.60 3.04
C GLN A 40 -7.98 25.47 3.44
N VAL A 41 -7.66 25.57 4.73
CA VAL A 41 -6.28 25.40 5.21
C VAL A 41 -5.79 23.97 4.96
N LEU A 42 -6.60 22.95 5.24
CA LEU A 42 -6.21 21.56 4.96
C LEU A 42 -5.93 21.33 3.47
N ASN A 43 -6.82 21.78 2.60
CA ASN A 43 -6.63 21.61 1.15
C ASN A 43 -5.39 22.37 0.66
N LEU A 44 -5.12 23.57 1.18
CA LEU A 44 -3.92 24.32 0.84
C LEU A 44 -2.65 23.62 1.35
N ALA A 45 -2.70 23.07 2.57
CA ALA A 45 -1.53 22.52 3.24
C ALA A 45 -1.17 21.10 2.81
N PHE A 46 -2.15 20.28 2.37
CA PHE A 46 -1.95 18.83 2.21
C PHE A 46 -2.39 18.23 0.87
N THR A 47 -3.05 18.99 -0.01
CA THR A 47 -3.44 18.46 -1.33
C THR A 47 -2.22 18.17 -2.19
N GLY A 48 -2.23 17.02 -2.88
CA GLY A 48 -1.17 16.62 -3.80
C GLY A 48 0.09 16.10 -3.12
N LEU A 49 0.08 15.91 -1.80
CA LEU A 49 1.20 15.38 -1.05
C LEU A 49 1.07 13.86 -0.85
N THR A 50 2.22 13.20 -0.83
CA THR A 50 2.41 11.84 -0.32
C THR A 50 2.52 11.84 1.21
N SER A 51 2.42 10.66 1.82
CA SER A 51 2.48 10.52 3.29
C SER A 51 3.83 10.96 3.86
N GLU A 52 4.91 10.83 3.08
CA GLU A 52 6.26 11.24 3.43
C GLU A 52 6.45 12.76 3.43
N GLU A 53 5.68 13.47 2.60
CA GLU A 53 5.73 14.93 2.47
C GLU A 53 4.91 15.67 3.55
N ILE A 54 4.05 14.95 4.27
CA ILE A 54 3.33 15.46 5.44
C ILE A 54 4.31 15.54 6.63
N THR A 55 5.09 16.61 6.69
CA THR A 55 6.09 16.83 7.74
C THR A 55 5.52 17.59 8.94
N LEU A 56 6.16 17.43 10.11
CA LEU A 56 5.81 18.17 11.33
C LEU A 56 5.82 19.69 11.12
N SER A 57 6.74 20.21 10.30
CA SER A 57 6.81 21.63 9.98
C SER A 57 5.53 22.13 9.32
N ARG A 58 4.96 21.37 8.38
CA ARG A 58 3.71 21.72 7.69
C ARG A 58 2.50 21.62 8.61
N ILE A 59 2.47 20.60 9.48
CA ILE A 59 1.42 20.43 10.49
C ILE A 59 1.40 21.66 11.41
N VAL A 60 2.56 22.08 11.92
CA VAL A 60 2.69 23.27 12.79
C VAL A 60 2.29 24.55 12.05
N GLU A 61 2.59 24.67 10.76
CA GLU A 61 2.17 25.82 9.95
C GLU A 61 0.64 25.86 9.78
N ALA A 62 0.02 24.72 9.48
CA ALA A 62 -1.43 24.60 9.41
C ALA A 62 -2.12 24.93 10.75
N GLU A 63 -1.58 24.43 11.86
CA GLU A 63 -2.06 24.76 13.21
C GLU A 63 -1.99 26.28 13.48
N LYS A 64 -0.89 26.94 13.08
CA LYS A 64 -0.74 28.39 13.23
C LYS A 64 -1.76 29.18 12.41
N LEU A 65 -2.03 28.76 11.17
CA LEU A 65 -3.03 29.40 10.31
C LEU A 65 -4.45 29.23 10.85
N LEU A 66 -4.70 28.15 11.59
CA LEU A 66 -6.01 27.79 12.11
C LEU A 66 -6.32 28.35 13.50
N GLY A 67 -5.31 28.80 14.25
CA GLY A 67 -5.52 29.45 15.55
C GLY A 67 -6.34 28.58 16.50
N ASP A 68 -7.53 29.04 16.88
CA ASP A 68 -8.44 28.33 17.79
C ASP A 68 -8.92 26.97 17.23
N LEU A 69 -8.83 26.76 15.91
CA LEU A 69 -9.16 25.49 15.25
C LEU A 69 -7.97 24.52 15.16
N ALA A 70 -6.78 24.90 15.67
CA ALA A 70 -5.59 24.04 15.70
C ALA A 70 -5.84 22.62 16.25
N PRO A 71 -6.68 22.41 17.29
CA PRO A 71 -6.99 21.07 17.79
C PRO A 71 -7.60 20.11 16.75
N LEU A 72 -8.16 20.62 15.64
CA LEU A 72 -8.73 19.82 14.56
C LEU A 72 -7.69 19.28 13.58
N VAL A 73 -6.48 19.85 13.55
CA VAL A 73 -5.42 19.46 12.60
C VAL A 73 -4.94 18.05 12.89
N ASN A 74 -4.64 17.72 14.15
CA ASN A 74 -4.16 16.39 14.52
C ASN A 74 -5.13 15.25 14.16
N PRO A 75 -6.44 15.33 14.48
CA PRO A 75 -7.43 14.37 14.00
C PRO A 75 -7.49 14.22 12.48
N ALA A 76 -7.40 15.32 11.73
CA ALA A 76 -7.41 15.27 10.27
C ALA A 76 -6.14 14.65 9.69
N VAL A 77 -4.97 14.99 10.23
CA VAL A 77 -3.69 14.39 9.84
C VAL A 77 -3.68 12.90 10.14
N LYS A 78 -4.17 12.49 11.30
CA LYS A 78 -4.32 11.07 11.63
C LYS A 78 -5.22 10.35 10.63
N ALA A 79 -6.38 10.93 10.30
CA ALA A 79 -7.27 10.36 9.30
C ALA A 79 -6.64 10.29 7.90
N MET A 80 -5.85 11.29 7.51
CA MET A 80 -5.07 11.25 6.26
C MET A 80 -4.11 10.05 6.25
N TYR A 81 -3.32 9.86 7.31
CA TYR A 81 -2.40 8.72 7.39
C TYR A 81 -3.11 7.37 7.34
N GLU A 82 -4.22 7.19 8.08
CA GLU A 82 -4.99 5.94 8.04
C GLU A 82 -5.48 5.64 6.63
N VAL A 83 -6.08 6.62 5.96
CA VAL A 83 -6.64 6.44 4.62
C VAL A 83 -5.55 6.26 3.56
N MET A 84 -4.44 7.01 3.66
CA MET A 84 -3.28 6.84 2.79
C MET A 84 -2.61 5.48 2.99
N ASN A 85 -2.55 4.97 4.21
CA ASN A 85 -2.04 3.63 4.47
C ASN A 85 -2.97 2.54 3.93
N GLU A 86 -4.29 2.73 4.03
CA GLU A 86 -5.27 1.81 3.43
C GLU A 86 -5.31 1.88 1.89
N ALA A 87 -4.99 3.04 1.30
CA ALA A 87 -4.92 3.21 -0.15
C ALA A 87 -3.54 2.77 -0.70
N GLY A 88 -2.49 2.92 0.09
CA GLY A 88 -1.12 2.51 -0.20
C GLY A 88 -0.80 1.07 0.20
N SER A 89 -1.65 0.41 1.00
CA SER A 89 -1.62 -1.04 1.19
C SER A 89 -2.08 -1.67 -0.12
N GLY A 90 -1.15 -1.88 -1.04
CA GLY A 90 -1.42 -2.47 -2.35
C GLY A 90 -2.30 -3.71 -2.25
N ASP A 91 -3.16 -3.94 -3.24
CA ASP A 91 -4.01 -5.13 -3.23
C ASP A 91 -3.16 -6.36 -3.57
N LEU A 92 -2.92 -7.22 -2.58
CA LEU A 92 -2.25 -8.50 -2.78
C LEU A 92 -3.26 -9.56 -3.18
N LYS A 93 -3.20 -9.96 -4.46
CA LYS A 93 -3.91 -11.11 -4.99
C LYS A 93 -2.99 -12.34 -5.05
N ILE A 94 -3.38 -13.39 -4.32
CA ILE A 94 -2.69 -14.68 -4.34
C ILE A 94 -3.61 -15.70 -5.02
N ASP A 95 -3.04 -16.51 -5.91
CA ASP A 95 -3.71 -17.63 -6.55
C ASP A 95 -2.77 -18.85 -6.60
N GLY A 96 -3.31 -20.04 -6.82
CA GLY A 96 -2.53 -21.28 -6.94
C GLY A 96 -2.07 -21.89 -5.62
N VAL A 97 -2.59 -21.43 -4.47
CA VAL A 97 -2.31 -21.99 -3.13
C VAL A 97 -2.54 -23.51 -3.09
N ASN A 98 -3.57 -23.98 -3.79
CA ASN A 98 -3.92 -25.39 -3.85
C ASN A 98 -2.81 -26.25 -4.49
N HIS A 99 -2.05 -25.70 -5.44
CA HIS A 99 -0.96 -26.41 -6.11
C HIS A 99 0.26 -26.56 -5.20
N LEU A 100 0.43 -25.71 -4.18
CA LEU A 100 1.51 -25.86 -3.21
C LEU A 100 1.32 -27.14 -2.37
N LEU A 101 0.08 -27.58 -2.16
CA LEU A 101 -0.22 -28.84 -1.46
C LEU A 101 0.27 -30.10 -2.20
N GLU A 102 0.60 -29.99 -3.48
CA GLU A 102 1.11 -31.11 -4.28
C GLU A 102 2.60 -31.37 -4.06
N TYR A 103 3.31 -30.43 -3.40
CA TYR A 103 4.75 -30.56 -3.16
C TYR A 103 5.05 -31.22 -1.80
N PRO A 104 6.05 -32.13 -1.75
CA PRO A 104 6.51 -32.77 -0.51
C PRO A 104 6.87 -31.77 0.60
N GLU A 105 7.38 -30.61 0.23
CA GLU A 105 7.81 -29.50 1.10
C GLU A 105 6.67 -28.85 1.90
N TYR A 106 5.40 -29.14 1.57
CA TYR A 106 4.21 -28.65 2.28
C TYR A 106 3.30 -29.79 2.76
N SER A 107 3.82 -31.02 2.76
CA SER A 107 3.05 -32.21 3.19
C SER A 107 2.83 -32.26 4.70
N GLU A 108 3.70 -31.60 5.49
CA GLU A 108 3.55 -31.52 6.94
C GLU A 108 2.58 -30.37 7.33
N PRO A 109 1.58 -30.61 8.20
CA PRO A 109 0.62 -29.59 8.62
C PRO A 109 1.25 -28.32 9.19
N ARG A 110 2.45 -28.44 9.79
CA ARG A 110 3.19 -27.28 10.31
C ARG A 110 3.69 -26.36 9.19
N GLN A 111 4.26 -26.92 8.13
CA GLN A 111 4.78 -26.17 6.98
C GLN A 111 3.64 -25.49 6.21
N LEU A 112 2.51 -26.19 6.06
CA LEU A 112 1.31 -25.61 5.47
C LEU A 112 0.77 -24.45 6.30
N LYS A 113 0.74 -24.59 7.63
CA LYS A 113 0.29 -23.52 8.51
C LYS A 113 1.19 -22.28 8.40
N GLU A 114 2.51 -22.46 8.45
CA GLU A 114 3.48 -21.36 8.28
C GLU A 114 3.28 -20.61 6.95
N MET A 115 2.95 -21.34 5.88
CA MET A 115 2.65 -20.76 4.57
C MET A 115 1.31 -20.01 4.53
N LEU A 116 0.27 -20.53 5.18
CA LEU A 116 -1.03 -19.85 5.25
C LEU A 116 -0.93 -18.57 6.10
N ASP A 117 -0.20 -18.62 7.22
CA ASP A 117 0.05 -17.46 8.08
C ASP A 117 0.77 -16.35 7.28
N LEU A 118 1.69 -16.70 6.38
CA LEU A 118 2.34 -15.77 5.45
C LEU A 118 1.33 -15.08 4.51
N PHE A 119 0.34 -15.80 4.00
CA PHE A 119 -0.67 -15.23 3.09
C PHE A 119 -1.70 -14.36 3.81
N GLU A 120 -1.94 -14.62 5.08
CA GLU A 120 -2.73 -13.74 5.94
C GLU A 120 -1.98 -12.44 6.26
N ASP A 121 -0.65 -12.49 6.38
CA ASP A 121 0.23 -11.34 6.60
C ASP A 121 0.58 -10.59 5.30
N LYS A 122 -0.46 -10.07 4.64
CA LYS A 122 -0.33 -9.32 3.38
C LYS A 122 0.61 -8.12 3.49
N GLU A 123 0.62 -7.45 4.64
CA GLU A 123 1.45 -6.27 4.86
C GLU A 123 2.94 -6.58 4.75
N ASN A 124 3.38 -7.71 5.29
CA ASN A 124 4.79 -8.10 5.21
C ASN A 124 5.23 -8.45 3.79
N ILE A 125 4.36 -9.09 3.00
CA ILE A 125 4.64 -9.35 1.58
C ILE A 125 4.72 -8.04 0.79
N LEU A 126 3.78 -7.12 1.02
CA LEU A 126 3.77 -5.81 0.36
C LEU A 126 5.02 -4.99 0.72
N LYS A 127 5.45 -5.01 1.99
CA LYS A 127 6.69 -4.36 2.44
C LYS A 127 7.93 -4.92 1.77
N LEU A 128 8.00 -6.24 1.55
CA LEU A 128 9.12 -6.83 0.79
C LEU A 128 9.17 -6.29 -0.63
N VAL A 129 8.02 -6.22 -1.31
CA VAL A 129 7.93 -5.72 -2.68
C VAL A 129 8.27 -4.23 -2.75
N SER A 130 7.80 -3.42 -1.79
CA SER A 130 8.07 -1.98 -1.77
C SER A 130 9.50 -1.63 -1.37
N SER A 131 10.17 -2.49 -0.60
CA SER A 131 11.56 -2.31 -0.16
C SER A 131 12.61 -2.58 -1.25
N ALA A 132 12.19 -2.94 -2.47
CA ALA A 132 13.06 -3.11 -3.63
C ALA A 132 13.59 -1.75 -4.14
N GLU A 133 14.33 -1.04 -3.30
CA GLU A 133 15.08 0.14 -3.69
C GLU A 133 16.36 -0.29 -4.43
N GLY A 134 16.62 0.28 -5.61
CA GLY A 134 17.90 0.12 -6.31
C GLY A 134 17.87 -0.47 -7.72
N GLY A 135 16.75 -0.41 -8.44
CA GLY A 135 16.73 -0.65 -9.89
C GLY A 135 16.93 -2.11 -10.32
N LYS A 136 16.79 -3.07 -9.41
CA LYS A 136 16.68 -4.49 -9.76
C LYS A 136 15.22 -4.83 -9.95
N ASP A 137 14.81 -5.02 -11.21
CA ASP A 137 13.43 -5.37 -11.51
C ASP A 137 13.06 -6.78 -11.04
N LEU A 138 14.03 -7.70 -10.97
CA LEU A 138 13.83 -9.08 -10.50
C LEU A 138 14.51 -9.30 -9.14
N GLN A 139 13.76 -9.84 -8.19
CA GLN A 139 14.20 -10.14 -6.83
C GLN A 139 13.94 -11.61 -6.50
N VAL A 140 14.90 -12.27 -5.85
CA VAL A 140 14.86 -13.69 -5.49
C VAL A 140 15.18 -13.83 -4.01
N HIS A 141 14.26 -14.42 -3.27
CA HIS A 141 14.27 -14.57 -1.82
C HIS A 141 14.13 -16.07 -1.49
N ILE A 142 15.15 -16.70 -0.92
CA ILE A 142 15.19 -18.18 -0.72
C ILE A 142 15.36 -18.51 0.76
N GLY A 143 14.43 -19.30 1.30
CA GLY A 143 14.61 -19.93 2.61
C GLY A 143 14.73 -18.92 3.76
N SER A 144 15.78 -19.09 4.57
CA SER A 144 16.07 -18.25 5.73
C SER A 144 16.68 -16.88 5.40
N GLU A 145 16.95 -16.57 4.13
CA GLU A 145 17.38 -15.22 3.70
C GLU A 145 16.21 -14.22 3.67
N ASN A 146 14.99 -14.71 3.93
CA ASN A 146 13.77 -13.95 3.85
C ASN A 146 13.58 -13.16 5.15
N ALA A 147 13.43 -11.82 5.04
CA ALA A 147 13.11 -10.97 6.18
C ALA A 147 11.74 -11.31 6.83
N ILE A 148 10.93 -12.11 6.13
CA ILE A 148 9.72 -12.74 6.64
C ILE A 148 10.11 -14.16 7.11
N GLY A 149 10.37 -14.31 8.41
CA GLY A 149 10.88 -15.55 9.04
C GLY A 149 10.02 -16.82 8.87
N ALA A 150 8.94 -16.78 8.11
CA ALA A 150 8.02 -17.89 7.82
C ALA A 150 8.42 -18.75 6.60
N MET A 151 9.54 -18.44 5.92
CA MET A 151 9.83 -18.99 4.59
C MET A 151 10.99 -19.99 4.51
N SER A 152 11.39 -20.65 5.60
CA SER A 152 12.57 -21.55 5.62
C SER A 152 12.61 -22.59 4.49
N ASN A 153 11.45 -23.10 4.06
CA ASN A 153 11.31 -24.11 2.99
C ASN A 153 10.73 -23.56 1.68
N SER A 154 10.49 -22.24 1.61
CA SER A 154 9.89 -21.58 0.46
C SER A 154 10.85 -20.58 -0.17
N ALA A 155 10.66 -20.32 -1.45
CA ALA A 155 11.30 -19.26 -2.18
C ALA A 155 10.22 -18.33 -2.76
N PHE A 156 10.51 -17.03 -2.74
CA PHE A 156 9.71 -15.98 -3.34
C PHE A 156 10.52 -15.29 -4.43
N ILE A 157 10.00 -15.29 -5.65
CA ILE A 157 10.58 -14.55 -6.76
C ILE A 157 9.54 -13.57 -7.23
N TYR A 158 9.89 -12.30 -7.36
CA TYR A 158 9.00 -11.32 -7.94
C TYR A 158 9.73 -10.40 -8.90
N ARG A 159 8.96 -9.87 -9.86
CA ARG A 159 9.38 -8.85 -10.79
C ARG A 159 8.49 -7.61 -10.67
N THR A 160 9.10 -6.44 -10.55
CA THR A 160 8.36 -5.18 -10.52
C THR A 160 7.83 -4.82 -11.91
N VAL A 161 6.66 -4.20 -11.94
CA VAL A 161 6.02 -3.66 -13.14
C VAL A 161 6.15 -2.16 -13.07
N ARG A 162 6.60 -1.54 -14.17
CA ARG A 162 6.81 -0.10 -14.24
C ARG A 162 5.92 0.54 -15.29
N ARG A 163 5.50 1.77 -15.05
CA ARG A 163 4.84 2.65 -16.02
C ARG A 163 5.53 4.00 -15.97
N GLY A 164 5.99 4.50 -17.13
CA GLY A 164 6.67 5.81 -17.19
C GLY A 164 7.92 5.91 -16.29
N GLY A 165 8.56 4.79 -15.96
CA GLY A 165 9.70 4.72 -15.04
C GLY A 165 9.33 4.51 -13.56
N GLU A 166 8.07 4.69 -13.17
CA GLU A 166 7.58 4.48 -11.80
C GLU A 166 7.10 3.04 -11.60
N VAL A 167 7.36 2.46 -10.42
CA VAL A 167 6.86 1.12 -10.08
C VAL A 167 5.37 1.21 -9.75
N VAL A 168 4.53 0.53 -10.52
CA VAL A 168 3.07 0.50 -10.34
C VAL A 168 2.57 -0.80 -9.70
N GLY A 169 3.43 -1.80 -9.58
CA GLY A 169 3.11 -3.08 -8.94
C GLY A 169 4.23 -4.11 -9.08
N ALA A 170 3.92 -5.36 -8.74
CA ALA A 170 4.81 -6.49 -8.98
C ALA A 170 4.01 -7.78 -9.24
N VAL A 171 4.61 -8.69 -9.99
CA VAL A 171 4.13 -10.06 -10.19
C VAL A 171 5.16 -11.03 -9.62
N GLY A 172 4.72 -12.05 -8.89
CA GLY A 172 5.63 -12.98 -8.23
C GLY A 172 5.10 -14.39 -8.10
N VAL A 173 6.02 -15.31 -7.83
CA VAL A 173 5.78 -16.75 -7.61
C VAL A 173 6.35 -17.11 -6.24
N ILE A 174 5.52 -17.79 -5.45
CA ILE A 174 5.94 -18.46 -4.22
C ILE A 174 5.95 -19.96 -4.50
N GLY A 175 7.04 -20.63 -4.17
CA GLY A 175 7.20 -22.05 -4.41
C GLY A 175 8.24 -22.69 -3.49
N PRO A 176 8.49 -24.00 -3.61
CA PRO A 176 9.51 -24.67 -2.83
C PRO A 176 10.91 -24.15 -3.18
N THR A 177 11.84 -24.25 -2.24
CA THR A 177 13.25 -23.86 -2.46
C THR A 177 13.92 -24.58 -3.64
N ARG A 178 13.43 -25.76 -4.04
CA ARG A 178 13.94 -26.57 -5.16
C ARG A 178 13.09 -26.49 -6.43
N MET A 179 12.70 -25.28 -6.84
CA MET A 179 11.96 -25.05 -8.10
C MET A 179 12.88 -24.83 -9.33
N ASP A 180 12.31 -24.88 -10.53
CA ASP A 180 12.99 -24.51 -11.78
C ASP A 180 13.05 -22.98 -11.91
N TYR A 181 14.04 -22.37 -11.26
CA TYR A 181 14.23 -20.91 -11.23
C TYR A 181 14.30 -20.31 -12.64
N SER A 182 14.97 -20.98 -13.57
CA SER A 182 15.13 -20.49 -14.95
C SER A 182 13.77 -20.35 -15.64
N ARG A 183 12.91 -21.36 -15.49
CA ARG A 183 11.55 -21.33 -16.05
C ARG A 183 10.69 -20.28 -15.36
N VAL A 184 10.74 -20.19 -14.04
CA VAL A 184 9.94 -19.22 -13.27
C VAL A 184 10.32 -17.79 -13.65
N ILE A 185 11.61 -17.49 -13.75
CA ILE A 185 12.10 -16.16 -14.16
C ILE A 185 11.64 -15.85 -15.59
N ALA A 186 11.74 -16.80 -16.52
CA ALA A 186 11.27 -16.59 -17.90
C ALA A 186 9.77 -16.27 -17.97
N ILE A 187 8.95 -16.98 -17.19
CA ILE A 187 7.50 -16.72 -17.11
C ILE A 187 7.24 -15.34 -16.51
N LEU A 188 7.89 -15.00 -15.40
CA LEU A 188 7.74 -13.69 -14.75
C LEU A 188 8.13 -12.54 -15.68
N ASN A 189 9.17 -12.73 -16.50
CA ASN A 189 9.57 -11.75 -17.50
C ASN A 189 8.45 -11.50 -18.51
N HIS A 190 7.93 -12.57 -19.14
CA HIS A 190 6.84 -12.45 -20.09
C HIS A 190 5.57 -11.83 -19.48
N LEU A 191 5.23 -12.19 -18.25
CA LEU A 191 4.07 -11.61 -17.56
C LEU A 191 4.29 -10.12 -17.26
N SER A 192 5.45 -9.74 -16.74
CA SER A 192 5.74 -8.34 -16.43
C SER A 192 5.75 -7.45 -17.67
N GLU A 193 6.27 -7.94 -18.79
CA GLU A 193 6.28 -7.24 -20.08
C GLU A 193 4.86 -7.08 -20.61
N GLY A 194 4.07 -8.17 -20.67
CA GLY A 194 2.69 -8.09 -21.15
C GLY A 194 1.79 -7.21 -20.28
N ILE A 195 2.03 -7.15 -18.96
CA ILE A 195 1.31 -6.24 -18.07
C ILE A 195 1.73 -4.78 -18.34
N THR A 196 3.03 -4.53 -18.53
CA THR A 196 3.55 -3.20 -18.87
C THR A 196 2.94 -2.70 -20.18
N ASP A 197 2.96 -3.52 -21.23
CA ASP A 197 2.38 -3.20 -22.54
C ASP A 197 0.88 -2.87 -22.43
N ALA A 198 0.12 -3.67 -21.66
CA ALA A 198 -1.31 -3.44 -21.44
C ALA A 198 -1.63 -2.16 -20.66
N PHE A 199 -0.69 -1.66 -19.86
CA PHE A 199 -0.81 -0.37 -19.19
C PHE A 199 -0.49 0.81 -20.12
N GLU A 200 0.35 0.62 -21.13
CA GLU A 200 0.68 1.63 -22.14
C GLU A 200 -0.43 1.78 -23.19
N GLU A 201 -1.10 0.71 -23.62
CA GLU A 201 -2.22 0.77 -24.58
C GLU A 201 -3.45 1.54 -24.07
N LYS A 202 -3.61 1.70 -22.75
CA LYS A 202 -4.74 2.43 -22.16
C LYS A 202 -4.63 3.96 -22.24
N GLU A 203 -3.53 4.52 -22.77
CA GLU A 203 -3.37 5.97 -22.96
C GLU A 203 -3.97 6.52 -24.26
N ASP A 204 -4.37 5.66 -25.21
CA ASP A 204 -4.85 6.09 -26.53
C ASP A 204 -6.38 6.37 -26.61
N PHE A 205 -7.08 6.53 -25.47
CA PHE A 205 -8.53 6.80 -25.41
C PHE A 205 -8.93 8.00 -24.55
#